data_AF-J2Q526-F1
#
_entry.id   AF-J2Q526-F1
#
_cell.length_a   1.000
_cell.length_b   1.000
_cell.length_c   1.000
_cell.angle_alpha   90.00
_cell.angle_beta   90.00
_cell.angle_gamma   90.00
#
_symmetry.space_group_name_H-M   'P 1'
#
loop_
_entity.id
_entity.type
_entity.pdbx_description
1 polymer ?
#
loop_
_entity_poly.entity_id
_entity_poly.type
_entity_poly.pdbx_seq_one_letter_code
_entity_poly.pdbx_strand_id
1 'polypeptide(L)'
;MIEVTPGPLPIHFFTIVVKATAVDRSFPGGRKAFIGAHDAGSYNGSIFCLSSMGPDSVDWHLTRLESAGIVLGMDAALADMTDGPQVDCPGLLFKCEGDWFGARWSVAACAGSGQQQAQAREVVVAPIQRVPADTQVSRPLGDQSSPGESGTAWKRVMGPMGRCFWTGGEDDED
;
A
#
# COMPACT_ATOMS: atom_id res chain seq x y z
N MET A 1 10.19 -27.29 21.29
CA MET A 1 11.01 -26.34 20.49
C MET A 1 10.37 -24.98 20.71
N ILE A 2 11.05 -24.02 21.34
CA ILE A 2 10.49 -22.69 21.56
C ILE A 2 10.57 -21.97 20.21
N GLU A 3 9.41 -21.77 19.58
CA GLU A 3 9.32 -20.99 18.34
C GLU A 3 9.55 -19.53 18.71
N VAL A 4 10.76 -19.03 18.47
CA VAL A 4 11.09 -17.63 18.68
C VAL A 4 10.39 -16.85 17.57
N THR A 5 9.27 -16.21 17.88
CA THR A 5 8.62 -15.27 16.96
C THR A 5 9.62 -14.14 16.68
N PRO A 6 10.02 -13.92 15.42
CA PRO A 6 10.95 -12.85 15.12
C PRO A 6 10.32 -11.49 15.45
N GLY A 7 11.12 -10.61 16.04
CA GLY A 7 10.66 -9.30 16.52
C GLY A 7 10.12 -8.41 15.40
N PRO A 8 9.23 -7.47 15.71
CA PRO A 8 8.63 -6.60 14.70
C PRO A 8 9.67 -5.73 14.00
N LEU A 9 9.42 -5.41 12.73
CA LEU A 9 10.20 -4.45 11.95
C LEU A 9 9.49 -3.08 11.91
N PRO A 10 10.23 -1.97 11.94
CA PRO A 10 9.65 -0.64 11.77
C PRO A 10 9.15 -0.40 10.34
N ILE A 11 8.13 0.43 10.20
CA ILE A 11 7.67 0.99 8.92
C ILE A 11 8.37 2.35 8.72
N HIS A 12 9.04 2.51 7.58
CA HIS A 12 9.77 3.72 7.21
C HIS A 12 9.29 4.24 5.86
N PHE A 13 8.91 5.53 5.78
CA PHE A 13 8.32 6.13 4.59
C PHE A 13 7.20 5.23 4.02
N PHE A 14 7.16 5.02 2.71
CA PHE A 14 6.39 3.92 2.12
C PHE A 14 7.18 2.62 2.27
N THR A 15 6.56 1.62 2.91
CA THR A 15 7.17 0.31 3.09
C THR A 15 6.27 -0.78 2.50
N ILE A 16 6.84 -1.56 1.59
CA ILE A 16 6.24 -2.81 1.14
C ILE A 16 6.76 -3.92 2.05
N VAL A 17 5.85 -4.60 2.74
CA VAL A 17 6.17 -5.70 3.67
C VAL A 17 5.88 -7.02 2.98
N VAL A 18 6.90 -7.83 2.73
CA VAL A 18 6.79 -9.08 1.98
C VAL A 18 7.01 -10.28 2.91
N LYS A 19 6.11 -11.26 2.90
CA LYS A 19 6.30 -12.52 3.64
C LYS A 19 7.46 -13.32 3.07
N ALA A 20 8.36 -13.79 3.93
CA ALA A 20 9.51 -14.58 3.49
C ALA A 20 9.10 -15.89 2.81
N THR A 21 7.97 -16.49 3.21
CA THR A 21 7.40 -17.68 2.57
C THR A 21 6.97 -17.41 1.13
N ALA A 22 6.52 -16.19 0.79
CA ALA A 22 6.17 -15.83 -0.58
C ALA A 22 7.42 -15.71 -1.46
N VAL A 23 8.50 -15.15 -0.89
CA VAL A 23 9.82 -15.09 -1.53
C VAL A 23 10.37 -16.48 -1.78
N ASP A 24 10.31 -17.37 -0.78
CA ASP A 24 10.77 -18.77 -0.95
C ASP A 24 10.00 -19.52 -2.03
N ARG A 25 8.69 -19.29 -2.09
CA ARG A 25 7.80 -19.95 -3.04
C ARG A 25 8.00 -19.45 -4.48
N SER A 26 8.18 -18.13 -4.65
CA SER A 26 7.91 -17.48 -5.94
C SER A 26 9.13 -16.75 -6.51
N PHE A 27 10.12 -16.39 -5.69
CA PHE A 27 11.28 -15.62 -6.15
C PHE A 27 12.44 -16.53 -6.59
N PRO A 28 12.86 -16.49 -7.87
CA PRO A 28 14.00 -17.28 -8.34
C PRO A 28 15.29 -16.94 -7.59
N GLY A 29 16.01 -17.95 -7.12
CA GLY A 29 17.21 -17.76 -6.29
C GLY A 29 16.92 -17.46 -4.81
N GLY A 30 15.63 -17.48 -4.41
CA GLY A 30 15.17 -17.39 -3.04
C GLY A 30 15.55 -16.09 -2.33
N ARG A 31 15.59 -16.14 -1.00
CA ARG A 31 15.81 -14.97 -0.12
C ARG A 31 17.09 -14.19 -0.45
N LYS A 32 18.18 -14.87 -0.82
CA LYS A 32 19.46 -14.21 -1.11
C LYS A 32 19.37 -13.36 -2.39
N ALA A 33 18.77 -13.90 -3.44
CA ALA A 33 18.55 -13.17 -4.68
C ALA A 33 17.57 -12.00 -4.47
N PHE A 34 16.53 -12.21 -3.66
CA PHE A 34 15.57 -11.18 -3.30
C PHE A 34 16.21 -9.97 -2.61
N ILE A 35 17.06 -10.21 -1.61
CA ILE A 35 17.81 -9.15 -0.90
C ILE A 35 18.65 -8.35 -1.89
N GLY A 36 19.39 -9.02 -2.78
CA GLY A 36 20.22 -8.34 -3.77
C GLY A 36 19.43 -7.58 -4.84
N ALA A 37 18.24 -8.05 -5.20
CA ALA A 37 17.41 -7.45 -6.25
C ALA A 37 16.64 -6.21 -5.78
N HIS A 38 16.29 -6.13 -4.50
CA HIS A 38 15.44 -5.07 -3.96
C HIS A 38 16.11 -4.20 -2.90
N ASP A 39 17.40 -4.43 -2.62
CA ASP A 39 18.12 -3.78 -1.52
C ASP A 39 17.28 -3.73 -0.24
N ALA A 40 16.78 -4.91 0.17
CA ALA A 40 15.76 -4.99 1.21
C ALA A 40 16.25 -4.32 2.50
N GLY A 41 15.65 -3.18 2.84
CA GLY A 41 16.12 -2.30 3.92
C GLY A 41 16.09 -2.93 5.30
N SER A 42 15.22 -3.93 5.53
CA SER A 42 15.27 -4.76 6.73
C SER A 42 14.62 -6.14 6.56
N TYR A 43 15.11 -7.12 7.31
CA TYR A 43 14.62 -8.51 7.33
C TYR A 43 14.85 -9.14 8.71
N ASN A 44 13.84 -9.87 9.22
CA ASN A 44 13.88 -10.47 10.56
C ASN A 44 13.79 -12.01 10.58
N GLY A 45 13.81 -12.67 9.43
CA GLY A 45 13.58 -14.12 9.33
C GLY A 45 12.23 -14.51 8.71
N SER A 46 11.20 -13.70 8.93
CA SER A 46 9.82 -13.98 8.51
C SER A 46 9.25 -12.98 7.52
N ILE A 47 9.74 -11.73 7.52
CA ILE A 47 9.30 -10.67 6.62
C ILE A 47 10.47 -9.84 6.13
N PHE A 48 10.31 -9.29 4.93
CA PHE A 48 11.17 -8.26 4.35
C PHE A 48 10.42 -6.93 4.33
N CYS A 49 11.09 -5.83 4.65
CA CYS A 49 10.57 -4.49 4.47
C CYS A 49 11.39 -3.78 3.38
N LEU A 50 10.71 -3.37 2.31
CA LEU A 50 11.27 -2.58 1.23
C LEU A 50 10.80 -1.14 1.42
N SER A 51 11.68 -0.27 1.91
CA SER A 51 11.36 1.14 2.17
C SER A 51 11.69 1.98 0.95
N SER A 52 10.80 2.90 0.62
CA SER A 52 10.87 3.79 -0.54
C SER A 52 10.47 5.20 -0.13
N MET A 53 11.24 6.19 -0.60
CA MET A 53 10.99 7.60 -0.26
C MET A 53 9.95 8.27 -1.15
N GLY A 54 9.53 7.63 -2.24
CA GLY A 54 8.57 8.18 -3.19
C GLY A 54 7.79 7.11 -3.95
N PRO A 55 6.66 7.49 -4.56
CA PRO A 55 5.72 6.58 -5.23
C PRO A 55 6.38 5.82 -6.39
N ASP A 56 7.23 6.45 -7.20
CA ASP A 56 7.89 5.79 -8.34
C ASP A 56 8.73 4.58 -7.93
N SER A 57 9.37 4.66 -6.76
CA SER A 57 10.15 3.55 -6.21
C SER A 57 9.23 2.42 -5.73
N VAL A 58 8.09 2.76 -5.14
CA VAL A 58 7.06 1.78 -4.73
C VAL A 58 6.56 1.02 -5.95
N ASP A 59 6.21 1.71 -7.03
CA ASP A 59 5.69 1.08 -8.26
C ASP A 59 6.73 0.17 -8.92
N TRP A 60 8.00 0.57 -8.92
CA TRP A 60 9.10 -0.28 -9.39
C TRP A 60 9.19 -1.59 -8.58
N HIS A 61 9.11 -1.52 -7.25
CA HIS A 61 9.10 -2.70 -6.40
C HIS A 61 7.87 -3.57 -6.65
N LEU A 62 6.68 -2.97 -6.70
CA LEU A 62 5.42 -3.69 -6.92
C LEU A 62 5.41 -4.45 -8.25
N THR A 63 5.82 -3.80 -9.33
CA THR A 63 5.92 -4.43 -10.66
C THR A 63 6.83 -5.66 -10.64
N ARG A 64 7.98 -5.56 -9.96
CA ARG A 64 8.92 -6.68 -9.86
C ARG A 64 8.37 -7.81 -8.99
N LEU A 65 7.72 -7.49 -7.88
CA LEU A 65 7.08 -8.48 -7.01
C LEU A 65 5.99 -9.22 -7.77
N GLU A 66 5.16 -8.50 -8.51
CA GLU A 66 4.09 -9.08 -9.34
C GLU A 66 4.67 -10.01 -10.43
N SER A 67 5.73 -9.58 -11.13
CA SER A 67 6.39 -10.43 -12.13
C SER A 67 7.02 -11.71 -11.54
N ALA A 68 7.34 -11.69 -10.24
CA ALA A 68 7.80 -12.85 -9.48
C ALA A 68 6.65 -13.67 -8.86
N GLY A 69 5.38 -13.31 -9.11
CA GLY A 69 4.21 -13.99 -8.54
C GLY A 69 3.96 -13.72 -7.06
N ILE A 70 4.49 -12.61 -6.54
CA ILE A 70 4.22 -12.12 -5.18
C ILE A 70 3.11 -11.08 -5.27
N VAL A 71 1.94 -11.40 -4.73
CA VAL A 71 0.74 -10.59 -4.91
C VAL A 71 0.50 -9.68 -3.70
N LEU A 72 0.31 -8.39 -3.95
CA LEU A 72 -0.08 -7.42 -2.93
C LEU A 72 -1.47 -7.76 -2.36
N GLY A 73 -1.63 -7.69 -1.04
CA GLY A 73 -2.85 -8.09 -0.34
C GLY A 73 -2.93 -9.57 0.04
N MET A 74 -2.07 -10.42 -0.53
CA MET A 74 -2.02 -11.85 -0.20
C MET A 74 -0.65 -12.29 0.34
N ASP A 75 0.41 -11.83 -0.29
CA ASP A 75 1.80 -12.18 0.02
C ASP A 75 2.59 -11.00 0.58
N ALA A 76 2.17 -9.78 0.22
CA ALA A 76 2.77 -8.53 0.65
C ALA A 76 1.70 -7.52 1.10
N ALA A 77 2.08 -6.61 1.99
CA ALA A 77 1.30 -5.44 2.39
C ALA A 77 2.01 -4.16 1.97
N LEU A 78 1.27 -3.06 1.89
CA LEU A 78 1.80 -1.71 1.70
C LEU A 78 1.42 -0.88 2.92
N ALA A 79 2.38 -0.18 3.51
CA ALA A 79 2.16 0.72 4.63
C ALA A 79 2.92 2.02 4.45
N ASP A 80 2.39 3.09 5.04
CA ASP A 80 3.05 4.38 5.17
C ASP A 80 3.42 4.62 6.65
N MET A 81 4.52 5.32 6.90
CA MET A 81 4.99 5.60 8.26
C MET A 81 4.09 6.54 9.05
N THR A 82 3.29 7.37 8.38
CA THR A 82 2.35 8.32 8.99
C THR A 82 0.98 7.66 9.12
N ASP A 83 0.47 7.13 8.01
CA ASP A 83 -0.92 6.67 7.92
C ASP A 83 -1.09 5.18 8.25
N GLY A 84 0.00 4.42 8.36
CA GLY A 84 -0.04 2.98 8.65
C GLY A 84 -0.39 2.15 7.42
N PRO A 85 -1.01 0.96 7.59
CA PRO A 85 -1.28 0.05 6.49
C PRO A 85 -2.28 0.66 5.49
N GLN A 86 -1.84 0.74 4.23
CA GLN A 86 -2.66 1.15 3.08
C GLN A 86 -3.31 -0.08 2.42
N VAL A 87 -2.56 -1.18 2.37
CA VAL A 87 -3.04 -2.48 1.90
C VAL A 87 -2.63 -3.55 2.91
N ASP A 88 -3.61 -4.17 3.55
CA ASP A 88 -3.40 -5.25 4.51
C ASP A 88 -3.05 -6.58 3.83
N CYS A 89 -2.34 -7.45 4.56
CA CYS A 89 -2.01 -8.80 4.10
C CYS A 89 -2.26 -9.81 5.22
N PRO A 90 -3.03 -10.88 4.97
CA PRO A 90 -3.25 -11.93 5.95
C PRO A 90 -1.93 -12.53 6.47
N GLY A 91 -1.84 -12.60 7.79
CA GLY A 91 -0.65 -13.09 8.50
C GLY A 91 0.39 -12.01 8.81
N LEU A 92 0.12 -10.75 8.51
CA LEU A 92 0.89 -9.60 9.00
C LEU A 92 0.08 -8.84 10.06
N LEU A 93 0.77 -8.42 11.13
CA LEU A 93 0.19 -7.62 12.20
C LEU A 93 0.88 -6.27 12.26
N PHE A 94 0.12 -5.22 12.00
CA PHE A 94 0.56 -3.84 12.14
C PHE A 94 0.19 -3.32 13.52
N LYS A 95 1.15 -2.68 14.19
CA LYS A 95 0.95 -2.06 15.49
C LYS A 95 1.42 -0.60 15.41
N CYS A 96 0.56 0.29 15.86
CA CYS A 96 0.88 1.70 16.07
C CYS A 96 1.18 1.94 17.55
N GLU A 97 2.26 2.66 17.82
CA GLU A 97 2.61 3.17 19.14
C GLU A 97 2.70 4.71 19.09
N GLY A 98 2.15 5.39 20.10
CA GLY A 98 2.09 6.85 20.13
C GLY A 98 0.86 7.43 19.42
N ASP A 99 0.79 8.76 19.37
CA ASP A 99 -0.32 9.53 18.83
C ASP A 99 0.16 10.64 17.88
N TRP A 100 -0.65 10.92 16.85
CA TRP A 100 -0.44 12.01 15.88
C TRP A 100 0.98 12.03 15.28
N PHE A 101 1.80 13.01 15.67
CA PHE A 101 3.15 13.23 15.15
C PHE A 101 4.21 12.32 15.79
N GLY A 102 3.84 11.58 16.84
CA GLY A 102 4.69 10.59 17.49
C GLY A 102 4.34 9.14 17.11
N ALA A 103 3.36 8.94 16.23
CA ALA A 103 2.93 7.62 15.81
C ALA A 103 4.08 6.86 15.13
N ARG A 104 4.35 5.64 15.61
CA ARG A 104 5.35 4.74 15.06
C ARG A 104 4.68 3.43 14.73
N TRP A 105 4.76 3.07 13.46
CA TRP A 105 4.25 1.82 12.97
C TRP A 105 5.32 0.75 12.96
N SER A 106 4.93 -0.44 13.38
CA SER A 106 5.75 -1.64 13.32
C SER A 106 4.92 -2.81 12.80
N VAL A 107 5.58 -3.78 12.19
CA VAL A 107 4.95 -4.93 11.57
C VAL A 107 5.64 -6.22 11.99
N ALA A 108 4.85 -7.25 12.28
CA ALA A 108 5.34 -8.59 12.55
C ALA A 108 4.57 -9.62 11.72
N ALA A 109 5.18 -10.79 11.49
CA ALA A 109 4.45 -11.95 11.03
C ALA A 109 3.68 -12.59 12.20
N CYS A 110 2.45 -13.05 11.96
CA CYS A 110 1.75 -13.92 12.89
C CYS A 110 2.52 -15.25 13.06
N ALA A 111 2.84 -15.64 14.29
CA ALA A 111 3.35 -16.98 14.59
C ALA A 111 2.17 -17.98 14.59
N GLY A 112 2.06 -18.81 13.54
CA GLY A 112 0.96 -19.77 13.36
C GLY A 112 -0.36 -19.09 12.93
N SER A 113 -1.20 -19.64 12.06
CA SER A 113 -1.37 -20.99 11.54
C SER A 113 -1.90 -20.90 10.11
N GLY A 114 -1.60 -21.90 9.27
CA GLY A 114 -2.43 -22.17 8.10
C GLY A 114 -3.88 -22.33 8.60
N GLN A 115 -4.78 -21.48 8.10
CA GLN A 115 -6.18 -21.31 8.51
C GLN A 115 -6.39 -20.50 9.82
N GLN A 116 -7.38 -19.61 9.75
CA GLN A 116 -7.83 -18.59 10.74
C GLN A 116 -6.93 -17.33 10.82
N GLN A 117 -7.39 -16.11 10.50
CA GLN A 117 -8.74 -15.56 10.59
C GLN A 117 -9.12 -14.76 9.34
N ALA A 118 -10.02 -15.33 8.55
CA ALA A 118 -11.11 -14.54 7.99
C ALA A 118 -11.99 -14.08 9.15
N GLN A 119 -11.71 -12.92 9.73
CA GLN A 119 -12.81 -12.05 10.14
C GLN A 119 -13.05 -11.11 8.97
N ALA A 120 -13.75 -11.67 7.99
CA ALA A 120 -14.51 -10.90 7.04
C ALA A 120 -15.42 -9.95 7.85
N ARG A 121 -15.10 -8.67 7.87
CA ARG A 121 -16.17 -7.68 7.85
C ARG A 121 -16.81 -7.82 6.48
N GLU A 122 -17.97 -8.46 6.45
CA GLU A 122 -18.87 -8.48 5.31
C GLU A 122 -19.15 -7.03 4.90
N VAL A 123 -18.39 -6.52 3.93
CA VAL A 123 -18.80 -5.34 3.18
C VAL A 123 -19.82 -5.87 2.19
N VAL A 124 -21.10 -5.67 2.53
CA VAL A 124 -22.21 -5.82 1.59
C VAL A 124 -21.93 -4.88 0.41
N VAL A 125 -21.36 -5.41 -0.66
CA VAL A 125 -21.23 -4.69 -1.94
C VAL A 125 -22.62 -4.72 -2.57
N ALA A 126 -23.33 -3.60 -2.46
CA ALA A 126 -24.54 -3.38 -3.23
C ALA A 126 -24.21 -3.42 -4.74
N PRO A 127 -25.08 -4.02 -5.58
CA PRO A 127 -24.85 -4.07 -7.02
C PRO A 127 -24.87 -2.66 -7.63
N ILE A 128 -23.81 -2.33 -8.36
CA ILE A 128 -23.69 -1.10 -9.15
C ILE A 128 -24.83 -1.08 -10.19
N GLN A 129 -25.78 -0.16 -10.05
CA GLN A 129 -26.72 0.16 -11.13
C GLN A 129 -25.96 0.87 -12.25
N ARG A 130 -25.96 0.26 -13.44
CA ARG A 130 -25.47 0.90 -14.67
C ARG A 130 -26.38 2.08 -15.01
N VAL A 131 -25.83 3.29 -15.01
CA VAL A 131 -26.49 4.45 -15.61
C VAL A 131 -26.30 4.37 -17.14
N PRO A 132 -27.36 4.48 -17.95
CA PRO A 132 -27.23 4.46 -19.40
C PRO A 132 -26.58 5.75 -19.91
N ALA A 133 -25.70 5.57 -20.90
CA ALA A 133 -25.06 6.65 -21.63
C ALA A 133 -26.07 7.32 -22.57
N ASP A 134 -26.56 8.50 -22.22
CA ASP A 134 -27.03 9.48 -23.19
C ASP A 134 -27.36 10.81 -22.49
N THR A 135 -26.46 11.78 -22.52
CA THR A 135 -26.80 13.21 -22.51
C THR A 135 -25.61 14.01 -23.08
N GLN A 136 -25.66 14.34 -24.37
CA GLN A 136 -24.94 15.47 -24.95
C GLN A 136 -25.62 16.77 -24.53
N VAL A 137 -24.88 17.79 -24.05
CA VAL A 137 -25.20 19.21 -24.32
C VAL A 137 -23.91 20.07 -24.34
N SER A 138 -23.58 20.53 -25.54
CA SER A 138 -23.05 21.82 -26.01
C SER A 138 -22.11 22.70 -25.15
N ARG A 139 -20.94 23.01 -25.75
CA ARG A 139 -20.04 24.16 -25.44
C ARG A 139 -20.64 25.51 -25.85
N PRO A 140 -20.22 26.61 -25.20
CA PRO A 140 -19.96 27.87 -25.89
C PRO A 140 -18.48 28.31 -25.79
N LEU A 141 -18.06 29.01 -26.84
CA LEU A 141 -16.74 29.60 -27.08
C LEU A 141 -16.63 31.01 -26.43
N GLY A 142 -15.45 31.36 -25.91
CA GLY A 142 -15.05 32.71 -25.44
C GLY A 142 -14.53 32.68 -24.00
N ASP A 143 -13.41 33.28 -23.59
CA ASP A 143 -12.50 34.26 -24.18
C ASP A 143 -11.14 34.15 -23.46
N GLN A 144 -10.05 34.58 -24.09
CA GLN A 144 -8.68 34.46 -23.56
C GLN A 144 -8.38 35.48 -22.45
N SER A 145 -7.85 35.00 -21.32
CA SER A 145 -7.01 35.76 -20.38
C SER A 145 -6.21 34.79 -19.50
N SER A 146 -4.88 34.78 -19.65
CA SER A 146 -3.90 34.19 -18.72
C SER A 146 -2.88 35.30 -18.41
N PRO A 147 -2.24 35.35 -17.21
CA PRO A 147 -1.85 34.18 -16.42
C PRO A 147 -2.17 34.30 -14.91
N GLY A 148 -2.71 33.24 -14.34
CA GLY A 148 -2.86 33.10 -12.89
C GLY A 148 -2.97 31.63 -12.54
N GLU A 149 -2.00 31.14 -11.79
CA GLU A 149 -1.92 29.78 -11.24
C GLU A 149 -3.31 29.24 -10.85
N SER A 150 -3.80 28.28 -11.61
CA SER A 150 -5.03 27.55 -11.29
C SER A 150 -4.80 26.05 -11.41
N GLY A 151 -3.70 25.56 -10.82
CA GLY A 151 -3.69 24.19 -10.34
C GLY A 151 -4.60 24.13 -9.12
N THR A 152 -5.64 23.31 -9.15
CA THR A 152 -6.52 23.14 -7.98
C THR A 152 -5.66 22.59 -6.84
N ALA A 153 -5.34 23.43 -5.85
CA ALA A 153 -4.55 23.01 -4.69
C ALA A 153 -5.14 21.74 -4.08
N TRP A 154 -4.30 20.74 -3.86
CA TRP A 154 -4.70 19.47 -3.25
C TRP A 154 -5.42 19.74 -1.93
N LYS A 155 -6.69 19.32 -1.86
CA LYS A 155 -7.49 19.48 -0.65
C LYS A 155 -7.74 18.11 -0.05
N ARG A 156 -7.45 18.01 1.25
CA ARG A 156 -7.77 16.84 2.06
C ARG A 156 -9.27 16.83 2.34
N VAL A 157 -9.94 15.76 1.95
CA VAL A 157 -11.36 15.55 2.17
C VAL A 157 -11.57 14.30 3.02
N MET A 158 -12.41 14.42 4.04
CA MET A 158 -12.82 13.29 4.87
C MET A 158 -14.00 12.59 4.21
N GLY A 159 -13.78 11.37 3.74
CA GLY A 159 -14.84 10.52 3.22
C GLY A 159 -15.57 9.73 4.31
N PRO A 160 -16.68 9.06 3.95
CA PRO A 160 -17.44 8.24 4.88
C PRO A 160 -16.56 7.12 5.47
N MET A 161 -16.81 6.79 6.74
CA MET A 161 -16.00 5.89 7.57
C MET A 161 -14.61 6.43 7.98
N GLY A 162 -14.38 7.74 7.90
CA GLY A 162 -13.16 8.37 8.42
C GLY A 162 -11.94 8.19 7.53
N ARG A 163 -12.12 7.73 6.29
CA ARG A 163 -11.04 7.61 5.29
C ARG A 163 -10.70 8.99 4.74
N CYS A 164 -9.42 9.30 4.67
CA CYS A 164 -8.93 10.52 4.04
C CYS A 164 -8.72 10.27 2.55
N PHE A 165 -9.23 11.18 1.72
CA PHE A 165 -8.96 11.23 0.29
C PHE A 165 -8.35 12.59 -0.03
N TRP A 166 -7.46 12.62 -0.99
CA TRP A 166 -6.94 13.85 -1.56
C TRP A 166 -7.65 14.08 -2.89
N THR A 167 -8.26 15.26 -3.04
CA THR A 167 -8.98 15.64 -4.26
C THR A 167 -8.43 16.96 -4.77
N GLY A 168 -8.15 17.05 -6.07
CA GLY A 168 -7.43 18.15 -6.71
C GLY A 168 -6.10 17.68 -7.28
N GLY A 169 -5.42 18.50 -8.08
CA GLY A 169 -4.26 18.10 -8.88
C GLY A 169 -4.68 17.46 -10.20
N GLU A 170 -4.79 18.26 -11.25
CA GLU A 170 -4.61 17.71 -12.59
C GLU A 170 -3.11 17.41 -12.72
N ASP A 171 -2.78 16.17 -13.07
CA ASP A 171 -1.44 15.83 -13.52
C ASP A 171 -1.23 16.58 -14.84
N ASP A 172 -0.46 17.66 -14.79
CA ASP A 172 0.12 18.25 -16.00
C ASP A 172 1.11 17.22 -16.56
N GLU A 173 0.62 16.32 -17.43
CA GLU A 173 1.47 15.49 -18.29
C GLU A 173 2.10 16.39 -19.36
N ASP A 174 3.42 16.61 -19.26
CA ASP A 174 4.32 16.92 -20.39
C ASP A 174 5.48 15.91 -20.43
#